data_AF-A0A818MW74-F1
#
_entry.id   AF-A0A818MW74-F1
#
_cell.length_a   1.000
_cell.length_b   1.000
_cell.length_c   1.000
_cell.angle_alpha   90.00
_cell.angle_beta   90.00
_cell.angle_gamma   90.00
#
_symmetry.space_group_name_H-M   'P 1'
#
loop_
_entity.id
_entity.type
_entity.pdbx_description
1 polymer ?
#
loop_
_entity_poly.entity_id
_entity_poly.type
_entity_poly.pdbx_seq_one_letter_code
_entity_poly.pdbx_strand_id
1 'polypeptide(L)'
;MKLIFGILIVCISSTCGFLFNSKSGPEWDSMRITWGPDPLSPKYFVRQPLTIEEAKKERFEQISTGCQGKFLGQRFMQGKDVSLILIYDSHGNIAGTQMGVSEL
;
A
#
# COMPACT_ATOMS: atom_id res chain seq x y z
N MET A 1 -39.97 -2.39 22.61
CA MET A 1 -39.63 -1.11 21.94
C MET A 1 -38.16 -0.72 22.07
N LYS A 2 -37.55 -0.74 23.26
CA LYS A 2 -36.12 -0.36 23.46
C LYS A 2 -35.11 -1.29 22.75
N LEU A 3 -35.41 -2.60 22.64
CA LEU A 3 -34.52 -3.58 22.01
C LEU A 3 -34.47 -3.46 20.47
N ILE A 4 -35.61 -3.15 19.84
CA ILE A 4 -35.71 -2.98 18.38
C ILE A 4 -34.97 -1.71 17.93
N PHE A 5 -35.02 -0.65 18.75
CA PHE A 5 -34.33 0.60 18.48
C PHE A 5 -32.79 0.44 18.55
N GLY A 6 -32.30 -0.41 19.46
CA GLY A 6 -30.86 -0.72 19.58
C GLY A 6 -30.31 -1.48 18.37
N ILE A 7 -31.07 -2.44 17.83
CA ILE A 7 -30.66 -3.22 16.65
C ILE A 7 -30.61 -2.34 15.39
N LEU A 8 -31.56 -1.42 15.24
CA LEU A 8 -31.60 -0.51 14.08
C LEU A 8 -30.39 0.44 14.02
N ILE A 9 -29.91 0.92 15.17
CA ILE A 9 -28.73 1.80 15.25
C ILE A 9 -27.44 1.06 14.86
N VAL A 10 -27.32 -0.22 15.22
CA VAL A 10 -26.17 -1.07 14.86
C VAL A 10 -26.15 -1.40 13.36
N CYS A 11 -27.32 -1.55 12.73
CA CYS A 11 -27.41 -1.76 11.29
C CYS A 11 -27.10 -0.49 10.48
N ILE A 12 -27.51 0.70 10.95
CA ILE A 12 -27.25 1.97 10.26
C ILE A 12 -25.77 2.37 10.34
N SER A 13 -25.10 2.13 11.48
CA SER A 13 -23.66 2.38 11.60
C SER A 13 -22.82 1.46 10.70
N SER A 14 -23.32 0.25 10.40
CA SER A 14 -22.67 -0.69 9.49
C SER A 14 -22.72 -0.24 8.02
N THR A 15 -23.68 0.63 7.65
CA THR A 15 -23.83 1.14 6.28
C THR A 15 -23.21 2.53 6.05
N CYS A 16 -22.90 3.28 7.11
CA CYS A 16 -22.36 4.64 6.98
C CYS A 16 -20.85 4.70 6.64
N GLY A 17 -20.16 3.56 6.55
CA GLY A 17 -18.76 3.52 6.09
C GLY A 17 -18.56 3.85 4.60
N PHE A 18 -19.64 3.88 3.80
CA PHE A 18 -19.58 4.05 2.34
C PHE A 18 -19.87 5.46 1.82
N LEU A 19 -20.37 6.39 2.64
CA LEU A 19 -20.89 7.68 2.15
C LEU A 19 -19.95 8.88 2.33
N PHE A 20 -18.74 8.68 2.87
CA PHE A 20 -17.76 9.75 3.10
C PHE A 20 -16.42 9.55 2.38
N ASN A 21 -16.39 8.80 1.27
CA ASN A 21 -15.18 8.72 0.45
C ASN A 21 -15.10 9.88 -0.57
N SER A 22 -15.16 11.12 -0.08
CA SER A 22 -14.79 12.31 -0.86
C SER A 22 -13.28 12.49 -0.79
N LYS A 23 -12.51 11.57 -1.36
CA LYS A 23 -11.05 11.79 -1.53
C LYS A 23 -10.82 12.57 -2.81
N SER A 24 -10.14 13.72 -2.69
CA SER A 24 -9.76 14.61 -3.79
C SER A 24 -8.55 14.11 -4.60
N GLY A 25 -8.44 12.79 -4.79
CA GLY A 25 -7.29 12.15 -5.42
C GLY A 25 -7.66 10.74 -5.89
N PRO A 26 -6.82 10.13 -6.73
CA PRO A 26 -7.11 8.79 -7.23
C PRO A 26 -7.24 7.76 -6.10
N GLU A 27 -8.18 6.83 -6.27
CA GLU A 27 -8.54 5.82 -5.25
C GLU A 27 -7.32 5.00 -4.77
N TRP A 28 -6.37 4.77 -5.68
CA TRP A 28 -5.14 4.02 -5.42
C TRP A 28 -4.15 4.73 -4.47
N ASP A 29 -4.27 6.03 -4.21
CA ASP A 29 -3.41 6.75 -3.25
C ASP A 29 -3.58 6.23 -1.80
N SER A 30 -4.70 5.55 -1.56
CA SER A 30 -5.01 4.93 -0.28
C SER A 30 -4.88 3.41 -0.25
N MET A 31 -4.33 2.82 -1.29
CA MET A 31 -4.06 1.38 -1.31
C MET A 31 -3.14 0.99 -0.15
N ARG A 32 -3.45 -0.14 0.49
CA ARG A 32 -2.70 -0.71 1.61
C ARG A 32 -2.50 -2.19 1.32
N ILE A 33 -1.34 -2.72 1.69
CA ILE A 33 -1.06 -4.15 1.63
C ILE A 33 -1.08 -4.76 3.02
N THR A 34 -1.48 -6.03 3.11
CA THR A 34 -1.58 -6.78 4.36
C THR A 34 -0.57 -7.91 4.41
N TRP A 35 0.04 -8.09 5.58
CA TRP A 35 1.16 -9.03 5.78
C TRP A 35 0.84 -10.14 6.81
N GLY A 36 -0.40 -10.24 7.30
CA GLY A 36 -0.74 -11.25 8.32
C GLY A 36 -2.21 -11.21 8.74
N PRO A 37 -2.64 -12.10 9.65
CA PRO A 37 -4.03 -12.24 10.05
C PRO A 37 -4.45 -11.37 11.24
N ASP A 38 -3.53 -10.74 11.96
CA ASP A 38 -3.82 -9.93 13.16
C ASP A 38 -4.26 -8.51 12.80
N PRO A 39 -5.56 -8.17 12.91
CA PRO A 39 -6.08 -6.86 12.53
C PRO A 39 -5.69 -5.73 13.50
N LEU A 40 -5.17 -6.06 14.69
CA LEU A 40 -4.72 -5.08 15.68
C LEU A 40 -3.25 -4.70 15.48
N SER A 41 -2.52 -5.45 14.67
CA SER A 41 -1.15 -5.13 14.34
C SER A 41 -1.07 -3.83 13.53
N PRO A 42 -0.17 -2.90 13.89
CA PRO A 42 0.09 -1.72 13.05
C PRO A 42 0.66 -2.09 11.67
N LYS A 43 1.04 -3.35 11.47
CA LYS A 43 1.51 -3.91 10.20
C LYS A 43 0.41 -4.63 9.40
N TYR A 44 -0.84 -4.57 9.83
CA TYR A 44 -1.96 -5.26 9.16
C TYR A 44 -2.36 -4.59 7.86
N PHE A 45 -2.40 -3.25 7.79
CA PHE A 45 -2.62 -2.50 6.55
C PHE A 45 -1.52 -1.45 6.37
N VAL A 46 -0.44 -1.84 5.69
CA VAL A 46 0.73 -1.00 5.49
C VAL A 46 0.58 -0.18 4.22
N ARG A 47 0.77 1.14 4.33
CA ARG A 47 0.88 2.03 3.17
C ARG A 47 2.22 1.79 2.51
N GLN A 48 2.22 1.64 1.19
CA GLN A 48 3.46 1.65 0.43
C GLN A 48 3.82 3.08 0.04
N PRO A 49 5.13 3.42 0.01
CA PRO A 49 5.58 4.73 -0.40
C PRO A 49 5.29 4.95 -1.88
N LEU A 50 4.49 5.96 -2.19
CA LEU A 50 4.04 6.28 -3.55
C LEU A 50 5.06 7.14 -4.31
N THR A 51 6.02 7.71 -3.59
CA THR A 51 7.12 8.50 -4.17
C THR A 51 8.48 7.98 -3.72
N ILE A 52 9.52 8.28 -4.49
CA ILE A 52 10.90 7.99 -4.12
C ILE A 52 11.29 8.63 -2.79
N GLU A 53 10.80 9.84 -2.50
CA GLU A 53 11.11 10.54 -1.26
C GLU A 53 10.48 9.86 -0.04
N GLU A 54 9.24 9.38 -0.17
CA GLU A 54 8.61 8.52 0.84
C GLU A 54 9.39 7.21 1.01
N ALA A 55 9.82 6.59 -0.10
CA ALA A 55 10.55 5.33 -0.08
C ALA A 55 11.86 5.45 0.71
N LYS A 56 12.64 6.51 0.43
CA LYS A 56 13.87 6.82 1.17
C LYS A 56 13.60 7.04 2.66
N LYS A 57 12.54 7.77 3.01
CA LYS A 57 12.13 8.01 4.40
C LYS A 57 11.77 6.69 5.11
N GLU A 58 11.19 5.75 4.40
CA GLU A 58 10.85 4.41 4.87
C GLU A 58 11.99 3.39 4.72
N ARG A 59 13.22 3.86 4.46
CA ARG A 59 14.45 3.05 4.36
C ARG A 59 14.43 2.03 3.23
N PHE A 60 13.73 2.33 2.14
CA PHE A 60 13.95 1.65 0.88
C PHE A 60 15.21 2.19 0.22
N GLU A 61 16.03 1.27 -0.27
CA GLU A 61 17.28 1.56 -0.95
C GLU A 61 17.13 1.30 -2.44
N GLN A 62 17.72 2.17 -3.25
CA GLN A 62 17.70 2.01 -4.69
C GLN A 62 18.64 0.85 -5.10
N ILE A 63 18.09 -0.14 -5.79
CA ILE A 63 18.83 -1.32 -6.26
C ILE A 63 19.11 -1.26 -7.76
N SER A 64 18.40 -0.40 -8.51
CA SER A 64 18.61 -0.22 -9.94
C SER A 64 17.98 1.07 -10.44
N THR A 65 18.55 1.66 -11.48
CA THR A 65 17.99 2.79 -12.24
C THR A 65 17.28 2.34 -13.53
N GLY A 66 17.26 1.03 -13.79
CA GLY A 66 16.62 0.31 -14.91
C GLY A 66 16.10 1.15 -16.09
N CYS A 67 16.97 1.58 -17.01
CA CYS A 67 16.55 2.16 -18.29
C CYS A 67 16.35 1.10 -19.40
N GLN A 68 16.73 -0.15 -19.16
CA GLN A 68 16.71 -1.24 -20.13
C GLN A 68 16.35 -2.57 -19.44
N GLY A 69 15.68 -3.47 -20.16
CA GLY A 69 15.28 -4.79 -19.66
C GLY A 69 13.77 -4.95 -19.49
N LYS A 70 13.35 -6.04 -18.83
CA LYS A 70 11.93 -6.37 -18.63
C LYS A 70 11.19 -5.43 -17.66
N PHE A 71 11.94 -4.79 -16.75
CA PHE A 71 11.40 -3.85 -15.77
C PHE A 71 12.11 -2.52 -15.96
N LEU A 72 11.34 -1.53 -16.43
CA LEU A 72 11.81 -0.16 -16.63
C LEU A 72 11.46 0.68 -15.39
N GLY A 73 12.33 1.61 -15.05
CA GLY A 73 12.16 2.51 -13.92
C GLY A 73 13.17 2.28 -12.79
N GLN A 74 13.10 3.15 -11.81
CA GLN A 74 13.97 3.12 -10.64
C GLN A 74 13.43 2.11 -9.63
N ARG A 75 14.24 1.13 -9.27
CA ARG A 75 13.82 0.00 -8.42
C ARG A 75 14.37 0.18 -7.02
N PHE A 76 13.50 0.01 -6.04
CA PHE A 76 13.79 0.21 -4.63
C PHE A 76 13.37 -1.01 -3.81
N MET A 77 14.17 -1.38 -2.83
CA MET A 77 13.97 -2.55 -1.99
C MET A 77 14.19 -2.18 -0.53
N GLN A 78 13.39 -2.74 0.38
CA GLN A 78 13.57 -2.51 1.81
C GLN A 78 14.56 -3.53 2.38
N GLY A 79 15.76 -3.07 2.74
CA GLY A 79 16.83 -3.96 3.21
C GLY A 79 17.22 -5.00 2.16
N LYS A 80 17.22 -6.29 2.53
CA LYS A 80 17.54 -7.43 1.64
C LYS A 80 16.32 -8.27 1.27
N ASP A 81 15.12 -7.74 1.49
CA ASP A 81 13.88 -8.47 1.27
C ASP A 81 13.43 -8.36 -0.19
N VAL A 82 13.64 -9.44 -0.96
CA VAL A 82 13.25 -9.50 -2.38
C VAL A 82 11.75 -9.75 -2.58
N SER A 83 10.98 -9.97 -1.51
CA SER A 83 9.53 -10.21 -1.61
C SER A 83 8.78 -9.00 -2.19
N LEU A 84 9.30 -7.79 -1.99
CA LEU A 84 8.73 -6.57 -2.54
C LEU A 84 9.80 -5.60 -3.04
N ILE A 85 9.78 -5.35 -4.34
CA ILE A 85 10.56 -4.32 -5.01
C ILE A 85 9.59 -3.30 -5.58
N LEU A 86 9.74 -2.03 -5.19
CA LEU A 86 8.95 -0.92 -5.70
C LEU A 86 9.63 -0.33 -6.93
N ILE A 87 8.84 -0.05 -7.97
CA ILE A 87 9.32 0.52 -9.24
C ILE A 87 8.75 1.92 -9.36
N TYR A 88 9.62 2.90 -9.60
CA TYR A 88 9.25 4.30 -9.79
C TYR A 88 9.56 4.77 -11.22
N ASP A 89 8.72 5.66 -11.74
CA ASP A 89 8.92 6.30 -13.02
C ASP A 89 10.06 7.35 -12.98
N SER A 90 10.27 8.03 -14.11
CA SER A 90 11.25 9.12 -14.23
C SER A 90 10.90 10.37 -13.41
N HIS A 91 9.64 10.53 -13.00
CA HIS A 91 9.17 11.62 -12.16
C HIS A 91 9.22 11.29 -10.67
N GLY A 92 9.59 10.06 -10.32
CA GLY A 92 9.72 9.59 -8.94
C GLY A 92 8.41 9.11 -8.32
N ASN A 93 7.38 8.81 -9.12
CA ASN A 93 6.10 8.27 -8.67
C ASN A 93 6.05 6.76 -8.88
N ILE A 94 5.26 6.07 -8.05
CA ILE A 94 5.10 4.61 -8.13
C ILE A 94 4.54 4.24 -9.51
N ALA A 95 5.27 3.38 -10.21
CA ALA A 95 4.93 2.85 -11.54
C ALA A 95 4.53 1.38 -11.47
N GLY A 96 4.93 0.66 -10.41
CA GLY A 96 4.53 -0.72 -10.21
C GLY A 96 5.32 -1.41 -9.10
N THR A 97 5.10 -2.72 -8.98
CA THR A 97 5.76 -3.58 -8.02
C THR A 97 6.31 -4.82 -8.72
N GLN A 98 7.44 -5.31 -8.24
CA GLN A 98 8.02 -6.58 -8.63
C GLN A 98 8.19 -7.45 -7.39
N MET A 99 7.87 -8.74 -7.53
CA MET A 99 8.18 -9.75 -6.54
C MET A 99 9.37 -10.57 -7.04
N GLY A 100 10.40 -10.73 -6.21
CA GLY A 100 11.49 -11.67 -6.43
C GLY A 100 11.21 -12.99 -5.72
N VAL A 101 11.62 -14.10 -6.32
CA VAL A 101 11.73 -15.38 -5.62
C VAL A 101 13.21 -15.54 -5.30
N SER A 102 13.54 -15.70 -4.02
CA SER A 102 14.91 -16.11 -3.67
C SER A 102 15.08 -17.55 -4.11
N GLU A 103 16.07 -17.83 -4.97
CA GLU A 103 16.56 -19.21 -5.12
C GLU A 103 17.17 -19.59 -3.75
N LEU A 104 16.62 -20.64 -3.14
CA LEU A 104 17.12 -21.22 -1.88
C LEU A 104 18.34 -22.10 -2.16
#